data_AF-A0A7W9YLP8-F1
#
_entry.id   AF-A0A7W9YLP8-F1
#
_cell.length_a   1.000
_cell.length_b   1.000
_cell.length_c   1.000
_cell.angle_alpha   90.00
_cell.angle_beta   90.00
_cell.angle_gamma   90.00
#
_symmetry.space_group_name_H-M   'P 1'
#
loop_
_entity.id
_entity.type
_entity.pdbx_description
1 polymer ?
#
loop_
_entity_poly.entity_id
_entity_poly.type
_entity_poly.pdbx_seq_one_letter_code
_entity_poly.pdbx_strand_id
1 'polypeptide(L)'
;MNGPLRTWTVASRKELEAWARYHGTTVAIAEQAWDHITYRAEAVDRDGTRFRCTYREQIPPRVAGKRRAHTYTVTMFHGPGGASCYHVREVTPEPGAGDDPARLAELLAAAEIQHERRALCGASVENLTVLTTERTYPADGPERVRV
;
A
#
# COMPACT_ATOMS: atom_id res chain seq x y z
N MET A 1 9.29 -4.99 23.23
CA MET A 1 8.78 -3.70 23.76
C MET A 1 7.28 -3.61 23.49
N ASN A 2 6.43 -3.80 24.52
CA ASN A 2 4.96 -3.83 24.40
C ASN A 2 4.31 -2.73 25.26
N GLY A 3 4.75 -1.47 25.09
CA GLY A 3 4.05 -0.34 25.69
C GLY A 3 2.66 -0.13 25.06
N PRO A 4 1.74 0.55 25.78
CA PRO A 4 0.40 0.85 25.27
C PRO A 4 0.50 1.66 23.98
N LEU A 5 -0.39 1.36 23.03
CA LEU A 5 -0.51 2.09 21.76
C LEU A 5 -1.65 3.09 21.86
N ARG A 6 -1.35 4.37 21.68
CA ARG A 6 -2.34 5.45 21.57
C ARG A 6 -2.50 5.83 20.10
N THR A 7 -3.74 5.86 19.64
CA THR A 7 -4.08 6.12 18.22
C THR A 7 -5.10 7.23 18.09
N TRP A 8 -4.95 8.09 17.08
CA TRP A 8 -6.00 9.04 16.69
C TRP A 8 -5.83 9.43 15.22
N THR A 9 -6.91 9.98 14.67
CA THR A 9 -6.98 10.47 13.29
C THR A 9 -7.12 11.97 13.28
N VAL A 10 -6.38 12.64 12.40
CA VAL A 10 -6.45 14.09 12.19
C VAL A 10 -7.20 14.43 10.92
N ALA A 11 -7.67 15.67 10.80
CA ALA A 11 -8.55 16.08 9.71
C ALA A 11 -7.80 16.43 8.42
N SER A 12 -6.50 16.71 8.52
CA SER A 12 -5.69 17.16 7.38
C SER A 12 -4.27 16.59 7.40
N ARG A 13 -3.67 16.49 6.20
CA ARG A 13 -2.25 16.14 6.04
C ARG A 13 -1.32 17.09 6.79
N LYS A 14 -1.67 18.39 6.79
CA LYS A 14 -0.93 19.43 7.50
C LYS A 14 -0.88 19.20 9.02
N GLU A 15 -2.00 18.77 9.62
CA GLU A 15 -2.04 18.41 11.04
C GLU A 15 -1.15 17.18 11.33
N LEU A 16 -1.18 16.17 10.46
CA LEU A 16 -0.33 14.99 10.60
C LEU A 16 1.16 15.36 10.52
N GLU A 17 1.54 16.21 9.57
CA GLU A 17 2.91 16.70 9.41
C GLU A 17 3.36 17.58 10.58
N ALA A 18 2.47 18.41 11.13
CA ALA A 18 2.74 19.17 12.35
C ALA A 18 2.97 18.24 13.55
N TRP A 19 2.13 17.21 13.70
CA TRP A 19 2.29 16.20 14.73
C TRP A 19 3.61 15.43 14.60
N ALA A 20 3.92 14.96 13.39
CA ALA A 20 5.15 14.22 13.10
C ALA A 20 6.40 15.05 13.44
N ARG A 21 6.44 16.34 13.04
CA ARG A 21 7.53 17.25 13.38
C ARG A 21 7.68 17.48 14.88
N TYR A 22 6.56 17.68 15.58
CA TYR A 22 6.59 17.85 17.04
C TYR A 22 7.21 16.65 17.76
N HIS A 23 6.97 15.43 17.26
CA HIS A 23 7.53 14.20 17.81
C HIS A 23 8.84 13.74 17.18
N GLY A 24 9.44 14.53 16.27
CA GLY A 24 10.69 14.18 15.61
C GLY A 24 10.62 12.91 14.75
N THR A 25 9.47 12.64 14.14
CA THR A 25 9.22 11.47 13.27
C THR A 25 8.82 11.89 11.85
N THR A 26 8.72 10.93 10.94
CA THR A 26 8.34 11.14 9.54
C THR A 26 6.96 10.57 9.25
N VAL A 27 6.27 11.16 8.28
CA VAL A 27 5.04 10.61 7.73
C VAL A 27 5.38 9.58 6.65
N ALA A 28 4.76 8.41 6.73
CA ALA A 28 4.83 7.34 5.73
C ALA A 28 3.43 7.02 5.19
N ILE A 29 3.37 6.43 4.00
CA ILE A 29 2.14 5.80 3.50
C ILE A 29 1.97 4.47 4.23
N ALA A 30 0.85 4.30 4.93
CA ALA A 30 0.52 3.08 5.64
C ALA A 30 -0.42 2.16 4.85
N GLU A 31 -1.20 2.73 3.94
CA GLU A 31 -2.12 2.01 3.07
C GLU A 31 -2.35 2.87 1.84
N GLN A 32 -2.38 2.23 0.67
CA GLN A 32 -2.76 2.88 -0.57
C GLN A 32 -3.80 2.01 -1.27
N ALA A 33 -4.97 2.60 -1.52
CA ALA A 33 -5.99 2.02 -2.37
C ALA A 33 -6.25 2.91 -3.58
N TRP A 34 -7.19 2.51 -4.42
CA TRP A 34 -7.56 3.28 -5.60
C TRP A 34 -8.35 4.56 -5.26
N ASP A 35 -9.14 4.56 -4.18
CA ASP A 35 -9.99 5.68 -3.73
C ASP A 35 -9.40 6.51 -2.59
N HIS A 36 -8.34 6.05 -1.93
CA HIS A 36 -7.75 6.77 -0.80
C HIS A 36 -6.28 6.43 -0.57
N ILE A 37 -5.60 7.29 0.19
CA ILE A 37 -4.26 7.04 0.74
C ILE A 37 -4.31 7.30 2.24
N THR A 38 -3.89 6.33 3.04
CA THR A 38 -3.72 6.49 4.49
C THR A 38 -2.27 6.82 4.80
N TYR A 39 -2.04 8.02 5.31
CA TYR A 39 -0.76 8.47 5.84
C TYR A 39 -0.69 8.18 7.34
N ARG A 40 0.50 7.83 7.82
CA ARG A 40 0.75 7.50 9.22
C ARG A 40 2.08 8.09 9.68
N ALA A 41 2.10 8.57 10.90
CA ALA A 41 3.33 8.82 11.63
C ALA A 41 3.28 8.05 12.96
N GLU A 42 4.42 7.50 13.37
CA GLU A 42 4.56 6.76 14.62
C GLU A 42 5.70 7.36 15.46
N ALA A 43 5.51 7.42 16.77
CA ALA A 43 6.50 7.89 17.72
C ALA A 43 6.50 7.01 18.98
N VAL A 44 7.63 6.98 19.67
CA VAL A 44 7.77 6.29 20.96
C VAL A 44 8.26 7.31 21.97
N ASP A 45 7.55 7.43 23.08
CA ASP A 45 7.95 8.29 24.19
C ASP A 45 8.94 7.59 25.13
N ARG A 46 9.57 8.34 26.03
CA ARG A 46 10.60 7.86 26.96
C ARG A 46 10.13 6.70 27.84
N ASP A 47 8.84 6.70 28.20
CA ASP A 47 8.22 5.64 29.00
C ASP A 47 7.85 4.40 28.17
N GLY A 48 8.24 4.36 26.88
CA GLY A 48 7.94 3.26 25.96
C GLY A 48 6.52 3.25 25.42
N THR A 49 5.69 4.27 25.74
CA THR A 49 4.36 4.45 25.14
C THR A 49 4.50 4.72 23.64
N ARG A 50 3.72 4.00 22.82
CA ARG A 50 3.71 4.17 21.37
C ARG A 50 2.54 5.06 20.97
N PHE A 51 2.80 5.95 20.04
CA PHE A 51 1.83 6.89 19.49
C PHE A 51 1.72 6.68 18.00
N ARG A 52 0.49 6.66 17.49
CA ARG A 52 0.19 6.56 16.06
C ARG A 52 -0.83 7.62 15.69
N CYS A 53 -0.43 8.52 14.80
CA CYS A 53 -1.31 9.51 14.20
C CYS A 53 -1.56 9.14 12.74
N THR A 54 -2.81 9.21 12.30
CA THR A 54 -3.19 8.88 10.91
C THR A 54 -4.00 9.99 10.25
N TYR A 55 -3.85 10.13 8.93
CA TYR A 55 -4.69 10.95 8.07
C TYR A 55 -5.07 10.13 6.84
N ARG A 56 -6.37 10.13 6.48
CA ARG A 56 -6.86 9.45 5.28
C ARG A 56 -7.23 10.51 4.24
N GLU A 57 -6.45 10.58 3.18
CA GLU A 57 -6.75 11.41 2.02
C GLU A 57 -7.71 10.68 1.10
N GLN A 58 -8.88 11.26 0.87
CA GLN A 58 -9.84 10.75 -0.11
C GLN A 58 -9.45 11.26 -1.49
N ILE A 59 -9.33 10.34 -2.45
CA ILE A 59 -9.03 10.69 -3.83
C ILE A 59 -10.31 11.20 -4.50
N PRO A 60 -10.27 12.36 -5.20
CA PRO A 60 -11.43 12.85 -5.93
C PRO A 60 -12.01 11.80 -6.89
N PRO A 61 -13.34 11.67 -7.02
CA PRO A 61 -13.97 10.57 -7.76
C PRO A 61 -13.44 10.35 -9.18
N ARG A 62 -13.19 11.44 -9.92
CA ARG A 62 -12.64 11.39 -11.28
C ARG A 62 -11.23 10.77 -11.34
N VAL A 63 -10.42 10.99 -10.31
CA VAL A 63 -9.07 10.42 -10.20
C VAL A 63 -9.16 8.99 -9.67
N ALA A 64 -10.05 8.73 -8.72
CA ALA A 64 -10.29 7.39 -8.18
C ALA A 64 -10.73 6.39 -9.26
N GLY A 65 -11.61 6.80 -10.18
CA GLY A 65 -12.02 5.96 -11.32
C GLY A 65 -10.85 5.57 -12.23
N LYS A 66 -9.96 6.53 -12.53
CA LYS A 66 -8.73 6.26 -13.30
C LYS A 66 -7.79 5.31 -12.55
N ARG A 67 -7.57 5.56 -11.25
CA ARG A 67 -6.76 4.70 -10.40
C ARG A 67 -7.31 3.27 -10.40
N ARG A 68 -8.62 3.12 -10.17
CA ARG A 68 -9.34 1.83 -10.17
C ARG A 68 -9.16 1.07 -11.49
N ALA A 69 -9.29 1.75 -12.62
CA ALA A 69 -9.10 1.13 -13.93
C ALA A 69 -7.66 0.62 -14.13
N HIS A 70 -6.69 1.19 -13.41
CA HIS A 70 -5.27 0.83 -13.44
C HIS A 70 -4.81 0.12 -12.16
N THR A 71 -5.73 -0.50 -11.41
CA THR A 71 -5.38 -1.35 -10.27
C THR A 71 -5.28 -2.81 -10.72
N TYR A 72 -4.22 -3.48 -10.26
CA TYR A 72 -3.87 -4.83 -10.67
C TYR A 72 -3.72 -5.76 -9.47
N THR A 73 -4.20 -6.99 -9.63
CA THR A 73 -3.94 -8.10 -8.73
C THR A 73 -2.79 -8.91 -9.31
N VAL A 74 -1.69 -8.96 -8.57
CA VAL A 74 -0.48 -9.69 -8.96
C VAL A 74 -0.32 -10.88 -8.02
N THR A 75 -0.28 -12.08 -8.60
CA THR A 75 0.03 -13.32 -7.89
C THR A 75 1.47 -13.68 -8.13
N MET A 76 2.24 -13.86 -7.06
CA MET A 76 3.64 -14.26 -7.10
C MET A 76 3.91 -15.49 -6.26
N PHE A 77 4.96 -16.20 -6.63
CA PHE A 77 5.38 -17.45 -6.01
C PHE A 77 6.89 -17.46 -5.79
N HIS A 78 7.34 -18.02 -4.67
CA HIS A 78 8.72 -18.45 -4.50
C HIS A 78 8.80 -19.73 -3.66
N GLY A 79 9.83 -20.54 -3.92
CA GLY A 79 10.03 -21.82 -3.25
C GLY A 79 11.43 -21.93 -2.65
N PRO A 80 11.68 -21.44 -1.42
CA PRO A 80 12.95 -21.67 -0.75
C PRO A 80 12.94 -23.09 -0.15
N GLY A 81 13.66 -24.02 -0.79
CA GLY A 81 14.25 -25.21 -0.14
C GLY A 81 13.33 -26.07 0.75
N GLY A 82 12.05 -26.24 0.41
CA GLY A 82 11.16 -27.20 1.11
C GLY A 82 9.72 -26.75 1.32
N ALA A 83 9.39 -25.47 1.11
CA ALA A 83 8.02 -24.97 1.15
C ALA A 83 7.72 -24.03 -0.02
N SER A 84 6.46 -24.01 -0.44
CA SER A 84 5.94 -23.13 -1.50
C SER A 84 5.18 -21.96 -0.87
N CYS A 85 5.62 -20.73 -1.15
CA CYS A 85 4.95 -19.52 -0.68
C CYS A 85 4.27 -18.80 -1.84
N TYR A 86 2.99 -18.50 -1.67
CA TYR A 86 2.18 -17.71 -2.59
C TYR A 86 1.86 -16.35 -1.97
N HIS A 87 2.01 -15.29 -2.76
CA HIS A 87 1.73 -13.93 -2.36
C HIS A 87 0.81 -13.29 -3.38
N VAL A 88 -0.25 -12.64 -2.91
CA VAL A 88 -1.18 -11.89 -3.75
C VAL A 88 -1.15 -10.44 -3.29
N ARG A 89 -1.00 -9.51 -4.23
CA ARG A 89 -1.00 -8.07 -3.95
C ARG A 89 -1.91 -7.33 -4.93
N GLU A 90 -2.73 -6.44 -4.38
CA GLU A 90 -3.43 -5.43 -5.15
C GLU A 90 -2.56 -4.18 -5.16
N VAL A 91 -2.19 -3.69 -6.35
CA VAL A 91 -1.33 -2.52 -6.52
C VAL A 91 -1.92 -1.57 -7.54
N THR A 92 -1.77 -0.27 -7.28
CA THR A 92 -2.20 0.79 -8.21
C THR A 92 -0.97 1.58 -8.66
N PRO A 93 -0.30 1.17 -9.76
CA PRO A 93 0.81 1.92 -10.30
C PRO A 93 0.43 3.36 -10.60
N GLU A 94 1.32 4.30 -10.27
CA GLU A 94 1.18 5.66 -10.77
C GLU A 94 1.37 5.65 -12.29
N PRO A 95 0.48 6.31 -13.06
CA PRO A 95 0.60 6.35 -14.51
C PRO A 95 1.85 7.15 -14.89
N GLY A 96 2.92 6.44 -15.25
CA GLY A 96 4.13 7.00 -15.82
C GLY A 96 4.03 7.24 -17.33
N ALA A 97 4.98 8.01 -17.88
CA ALA A 97 5.09 8.20 -19.31
C ALA A 97 5.81 6.99 -19.95
N GLY A 98 5.06 5.99 -20.39
CA GLY A 98 5.52 5.02 -21.40
C GLY A 98 5.73 3.57 -20.96
N ASP A 99 5.69 3.25 -19.67
CA ASP A 99 5.78 1.85 -19.21
C ASP A 99 4.42 1.14 -19.26
N ASP A 100 4.43 -0.15 -19.59
CA ASP A 100 3.25 -1.02 -19.48
C ASP A 100 2.78 -1.05 -18.02
N PRO A 101 1.56 -0.59 -17.70
CA PRO A 101 1.06 -0.56 -16.32
C PRO A 101 1.04 -1.94 -15.65
N ALA A 102 0.86 -3.02 -16.41
CA ALA A 102 0.92 -4.38 -15.86
C ALA A 102 2.35 -4.70 -15.38
N ARG A 103 3.37 -4.35 -16.18
CA ARG A 103 4.77 -4.54 -15.79
C ARG A 103 5.15 -3.69 -14.57
N LEU A 104 4.67 -2.46 -14.49
CA LEU A 104 4.92 -1.61 -13.32
C LEU A 104 4.22 -2.17 -12.07
N ALA A 105 3.01 -2.72 -12.21
CA ALA A 105 2.31 -3.41 -11.14
C ALA A 105 3.12 -4.61 -10.61
N GLU A 106 3.70 -5.42 -11.48
CA GLU A 106 4.57 -6.53 -11.06
C GLU A 106 5.77 -6.04 -10.23
N LEU A 107 6.46 -4.98 -10.69
CA LEU A 107 7.61 -4.44 -9.98
C LEU A 107 7.24 -3.90 -8.59
N LEU A 108 6.11 -3.19 -8.51
CA LEU A 108 5.59 -2.67 -7.24
C LEU A 108 5.20 -3.82 -6.29
N ALA A 109 4.48 -4.82 -6.79
CA ALA A 109 4.09 -5.98 -6.00
C ALA A 109 5.31 -6.74 -5.46
N ALA A 110 6.34 -6.95 -6.29
CA ALA A 110 7.58 -7.59 -5.86
C ALA A 110 8.31 -6.78 -4.78
N ALA A 111 8.40 -5.45 -4.94
CA ALA A 111 9.04 -4.57 -3.98
C ALA A 111 8.31 -4.57 -2.63
N GLU A 112 6.98 -4.50 -2.63
CA GLU A 112 6.15 -4.58 -1.42
C GLU A 112 6.29 -5.95 -0.73
N ILE A 113 6.18 -7.05 -1.48
CA ILE A 113 6.35 -8.40 -0.93
C ILE A 113 7.74 -8.55 -0.32
N GLN A 114 8.79 -8.11 -1.01
CA GLN A 114 10.15 -8.15 -0.45
C GLN A 114 10.22 -7.34 0.85
N HIS A 115 9.72 -6.10 0.86
CA HIS A 115 9.77 -5.24 2.03
C HIS A 115 9.10 -5.88 3.24
N GLU A 116 7.92 -6.48 3.06
CA GLU A 116 7.10 -7.03 4.14
C GLU A 116 7.47 -8.47 4.54
N ARG A 117 7.94 -9.29 3.58
CA ARG A 117 8.03 -10.75 3.75
C ARG A 117 9.44 -11.30 3.72
N ARG A 118 10.46 -10.51 3.36
CA ARG A 118 11.87 -10.96 3.36
C ARG A 118 12.29 -11.54 4.71
N ALA A 119 11.95 -10.88 5.81
CA ALA A 119 12.31 -11.35 7.16
C ALA A 119 11.49 -12.57 7.63
N LEU A 120 10.39 -12.91 6.95
CA LEU A 120 9.46 -13.97 7.36
C LEU A 120 9.60 -15.25 6.55
N CYS A 121 9.63 -15.14 5.21
CA CYS A 121 9.76 -16.28 4.32
C CYS A 121 10.97 -16.19 3.38
N GLY A 122 11.73 -15.09 3.40
CA GLY A 122 12.87 -14.90 2.50
C GLY A 122 12.49 -14.43 1.09
N ALA A 123 11.24 -13.99 0.87
CA ALA A 123 10.81 -13.43 -0.41
C ALA A 123 11.71 -12.24 -0.80
N SER A 124 12.17 -12.24 -2.05
CA SER A 124 12.95 -11.15 -2.64
C SER A 124 12.60 -10.99 -4.11
N VAL A 125 12.86 -9.82 -4.68
CA VAL A 125 12.61 -9.54 -6.09
C VAL A 125 13.32 -10.55 -6.99
N GLU A 126 14.49 -11.06 -6.56
CA GLU A 126 15.27 -12.04 -7.32
C GLU A 126 14.71 -13.47 -7.28
N ASN A 127 13.88 -13.81 -6.29
CA ASN A 127 13.33 -15.16 -6.13
C ASN A 127 11.82 -15.27 -6.34
N LEU A 128 11.13 -14.15 -6.53
CA LEU A 128 9.70 -14.10 -6.83
C LEU A 128 9.45 -14.33 -8.33
N THR A 129 8.62 -15.31 -8.63
CA THR A 129 8.08 -15.56 -9.97
C THR A 129 6.65 -15.02 -10.05
N VAL A 130 6.37 -14.17 -11.03
CA VAL A 130 4.99 -13.75 -11.34
C VAL A 130 4.23 -14.93 -11.95
N LEU A 131 3.08 -15.26 -11.36
CA LEU A 131 2.16 -16.27 -11.91
C LEU A 131 1.06 -15.62 -12.74
N THR A 132 0.43 -14.58 -12.21
CA THR A 132 -0.62 -13.82 -12.90
C THR A 132 -0.53 -12.34 -12.59
N THR A 133 -0.89 -11.53 -13.59
CA THR A 133 -1.08 -10.08 -13.47
C THR A 133 -2.40 -9.76 -14.15
N GLU A 134 -3.41 -9.40 -13.36
CA GLU A 134 -4.76 -9.17 -13.85
C GLU A 134 -5.26 -7.81 -13.39
N ARG A 135 -6.13 -7.15 -14.17
CA ARG A 135 -6.83 -5.97 -13.66
C ARG A 135 -7.75 -6.43 -12.52
N THR A 136 -7.59 -5.83 -11.35
CA THR A 136 -8.41 -6.17 -10.17
C THR A 136 -9.87 -5.88 -10.41
N TYR A 137 -10.14 -4.76 -11.09
CA TYR A 137 -11.48 -4.31 -11.40
C TYR A 137 -11.72 -4.41 -12.90
N PRO A 138 -12.85 -4.98 -13.33
CA PRO A 138 -13.22 -4.94 -14.75
C PRO A 138 -13.35 -3.48 -15.20
N ALA A 139 -12.92 -3.20 -16.44
CA ALA A 139 -13.24 -1.96 -17.11
C ALA A 139 -14.77 -1.88 -17.21
N ASP A 140 -15.37 -1.03 -16.39
CA ASP A 140 -16.80 -0.79 -16.21
C ASP A 140 -17.75 -1.81 -16.86
N GLY A 141 -18.28 -2.73 -16.05
CA GLY A 141 -19.65 -3.21 -16.27
C GLY A 141 -20.61 -2.03 -16.12
N PRO A 142 -21.75 -2.00 -16.83
CA PRO A 142 -22.51 -0.78 -17.09
C PRO A 142 -22.87 -0.06 -15.78
N GLU A 143 -22.63 1.24 -15.80
CA GLU A 143 -23.17 2.25 -14.90
C GLU A 143 -24.60 1.85 -14.52
N ARG A 144 -24.81 1.34 -13.30
CA ARG A 144 -26.15 1.27 -12.74
C ARG A 144 -26.54 2.69 -12.41
N VAL A 145 -27.06 3.38 -13.42
CA VAL A 145 -27.90 4.56 -13.30
C VAL A 145 -28.92 4.23 -12.22
N ARG A 146 -28.76 4.82 -11.03
CA ARG A 146 -29.82 4.85 -10.05
C ARG A 146 -30.80 5.91 -10.53
N VAL A 147 -31.93 5.43 -11.05
CA VAL A 147 -33.16 6.23 -11.24
C VAL A 147 -33.71 6.61 -9.88
#